data_AF-A0A6G1L0Q9-F1
#
_entry.id   AF-A0A6G1L0Q9-F1
#
_cell.length_a   1.000
_cell.length_b   1.000
_cell.length_c   1.000
_cell.angle_alpha   90.00
_cell.angle_beta   90.00
_cell.angle_gamma   90.00
#
_symmetry.space_group_name_H-M   'P 1'
#
loop_
_entity.id
_entity.type
_entity.pdbx_description
1 polymer ?
#
loop_
_entity_poly.entity_id
_entity_poly.type
_entity_poly.pdbx_seq_one_letter_code
_entity_poly.pdbx_strand_id
1 'polypeptide(L)'
;MAGTSTGGLSALMLSRMQMDIDRALAQYEVVGDGVFGHPRPLAIGAFRPKYRAGRMKAAIRKVVENGAQGERRRADDETREIRLKNENPDACHTIAVAHGGPAGTNYLFRSFDHPKPPLYAREEHTGTHNNPGPAHDLPLWKIARATSAAPGYFSKIQIGGHEYRDGGIGANNPAPLAFTDVSQIHDDRPPRIVLSIGTGEPEPRHVEAKEKGLRLTFNKPFGYFLDWVKIVDALANLATDAEEKHRKLAEDIRWRNASCQNESEKIQYYRFNVPGIADIKLDNWQPRKGGAETKKAIRDATDAYLQHRDTQRKLIKCATQLVGLRRQRAESERWERYAKHVVYFCPEKECPALSFKTRDALRQHAIDRHGYILKVSLDYDGKNPHCRNAAKEAFACTWQHEGQQAVRIFTTEAEYLEHLKVVHRMNPTPVIMDVRAVEAWLDRGRTTPEQLAVKRRETTGSQESREEDEDLEGREKSLLDGRSSEGGSRVS
;
A
#
# COMPACT_ATOMS: atom_id res chain seq x y z
N MET A 1 0.34 -6.40 -0.15
CA MET A 1 1.53 -7.17 -0.59
C MET A 1 2.32 -7.59 0.62
N ALA A 2 2.85 -8.80 0.62
CA ALA A 2 3.69 -9.33 1.69
C ALA A 2 5.03 -9.81 1.14
N GLY A 3 6.10 -9.69 1.92
CA GLY A 3 7.43 -10.06 1.48
C GLY A 3 8.40 -10.38 2.63
N THR A 4 9.37 -11.23 2.31
CA THR A 4 10.47 -11.63 3.20
C THR A 4 11.80 -11.31 2.53
N SER A 5 12.81 -10.87 3.28
CA SER A 5 14.14 -10.53 2.75
C SER A 5 14.07 -9.52 1.58
N THR A 6 14.70 -9.82 0.45
CA THR A 6 14.58 -9.03 -0.80
C THR A 6 13.13 -8.90 -1.27
N GLY A 7 12.31 -9.94 -1.10
CA GLY A 7 10.86 -9.86 -1.33
C GLY A 7 10.16 -8.85 -0.41
N GLY A 8 10.64 -8.68 0.82
CA GLY A 8 10.21 -7.63 1.75
C GLY A 8 10.55 -6.24 1.24
N LEU A 9 11.75 -6.05 0.67
CA LEU A 9 12.12 -4.82 -0.03
C LEU A 9 11.20 -4.55 -1.23
N SER A 10 10.93 -5.56 -2.06
CA SER A 10 9.96 -5.46 -3.16
C SER A 10 8.57 -5.06 -2.67
N ALA A 11 8.09 -5.67 -1.59
CA ALA A 11 6.79 -5.31 -1.01
C ALA A 11 6.78 -3.83 -0.60
N LEU A 12 7.80 -3.35 0.12
CA LEU A 12 7.90 -1.95 0.53
C LEU A 12 7.96 -0.99 -0.68
N MET A 13 8.71 -1.34 -1.73
CA MET A 13 8.83 -0.52 -2.96
C MET A 13 7.53 -0.44 -3.73
N LEU A 14 6.88 -1.57 -3.99
CA LEU A 14 5.72 -1.64 -4.87
C LEU A 14 4.41 -1.24 -4.18
N SER A 15 4.25 -1.58 -2.90
CA SER A 15 2.99 -1.29 -2.18
C SER A 15 3.05 -0.01 -1.36
N ARG A 16 4.05 0.17 -0.49
CA ARG A 16 4.11 1.34 0.40
C ARG A 16 4.65 2.59 -0.28
N MET A 17 5.70 2.44 -1.11
CA MET A 17 6.28 3.56 -1.88
C MET A 17 5.63 3.73 -3.26
N GLN A 18 4.78 2.78 -3.67
CA GLN A 18 4.04 2.81 -4.94
C GLN A 18 4.94 3.07 -6.17
N MET A 19 6.16 2.54 -6.13
CA MET A 19 7.03 2.54 -7.29
C MET A 19 6.43 1.66 -8.39
N ASP A 20 6.54 2.09 -9.64
CA ASP A 20 6.42 1.19 -10.77
C ASP A 20 7.55 0.15 -10.78
N ILE A 21 7.38 -0.90 -11.60
CA ILE A 21 8.31 -2.02 -11.65
C ILE A 21 9.71 -1.58 -12.09
N ASP A 22 9.81 -0.70 -13.09
CA ASP A 22 11.10 -0.27 -13.65
C ASP A 22 11.92 0.52 -12.62
N ARG A 23 11.26 1.44 -11.89
CA ARG A 23 11.90 2.18 -10.80
C ARG A 23 12.32 1.26 -9.67
N ALA A 24 11.48 0.28 -9.29
CA ALA A 24 11.80 -0.69 -8.26
C ALA A 24 13.00 -1.57 -8.69
N LEU A 25 13.08 -1.98 -9.96
CA LEU A 25 14.22 -2.70 -10.51
C LEU A 25 15.50 -1.85 -10.47
N ALA A 26 15.43 -0.57 -10.82
CA ALA A 26 16.57 0.34 -10.72
C ALA A 26 17.09 0.50 -9.29
N GLN A 27 16.22 0.36 -8.27
CA GLN A 27 16.64 0.42 -6.86
C GLN A 27 17.49 -0.80 -6.44
N TYR A 28 17.33 -1.95 -7.10
CA TYR A 28 18.21 -3.09 -6.83
C TYR A 28 19.66 -2.80 -7.23
N GLU A 29 19.89 -1.95 -8.23
CA GLU A 29 21.25 -1.53 -8.61
C GLU A 29 21.87 -0.63 -7.54
N VAL A 30 21.08 0.27 -6.96
CA VAL A 30 21.51 1.13 -5.84
C VAL A 30 21.97 0.30 -4.64
N VAL A 31 21.22 -0.75 -4.29
CA VAL A 31 21.57 -1.66 -3.20
C VAL A 31 22.75 -2.56 -3.59
N GLY A 32 22.73 -3.13 -4.79
CA GLY A 32 23.77 -4.00 -5.30
C GLY A 32 25.15 -3.34 -5.32
N ASP A 33 25.26 -2.16 -5.93
CA ASP A 33 26.50 -1.41 -6.00
C ASP A 33 26.93 -0.88 -4.63
N GLY A 34 26.00 -0.34 -3.85
CA GLY A 34 26.30 0.26 -2.56
C GLY A 34 26.68 -0.76 -1.48
N VAL A 35 26.28 -2.03 -1.62
CA VAL A 35 26.41 -3.06 -0.59
C VAL A 35 27.20 -4.26 -1.08
N PHE A 36 26.67 -5.00 -2.06
CA PHE A 36 27.23 -6.27 -2.53
C PHE A 36 28.51 -6.09 -3.36
N GLY A 37 28.67 -4.95 -4.03
CA GLY A 37 29.92 -4.54 -4.68
C GLY A 37 31.09 -4.30 -3.71
N HIS A 38 30.82 -4.23 -2.39
CA HIS A 38 31.81 -3.88 -1.39
C HIS A 38 31.86 -4.83 -0.17
N PRO A 39 32.18 -6.12 -0.38
CA PRO A 39 32.36 -7.08 0.72
C PRO A 39 33.55 -6.69 1.60
N ARG A 40 33.48 -7.04 2.89
CA ARG A 40 34.61 -6.83 3.82
C ARG A 40 35.71 -7.87 3.55
N PRO A 41 36.99 -7.47 3.56
CA PRO A 41 38.08 -8.44 3.64
C PRO A 41 38.02 -9.14 5.00
N LEU A 42 38.30 -10.45 5.03
CA LEU A 42 38.34 -11.27 6.24
C LEU A 42 37.01 -11.28 7.04
N ALA A 43 35.90 -11.54 6.35
CA ALA A 43 34.60 -11.78 6.99
C ALA A 43 34.60 -13.09 7.79
N ILE A 44 33.98 -13.08 8.97
CA ILE A 44 33.97 -14.18 9.95
C ILE A 44 32.54 -14.40 10.43
N GLY A 45 31.73 -15.04 9.58
CA GLY A 45 30.34 -15.43 9.92
C GLY A 45 29.56 -14.35 10.66
N ALA A 46 28.95 -14.70 11.80
CA ALA A 46 28.16 -13.79 12.61
C ALA A 46 29.00 -12.79 13.44
N PHE A 47 30.25 -13.12 13.78
CA PHE A 47 31.15 -12.26 14.55
C PHE A 47 31.59 -11.03 13.75
N ARG A 48 31.90 -11.24 12.47
CA ARG A 48 32.23 -10.17 11.52
C ARG A 48 31.48 -10.41 10.20
N PRO A 49 30.22 -9.94 10.09
CA PRO A 49 29.40 -10.15 8.90
C PRO A 49 30.07 -9.63 7.63
N LYS A 50 29.77 -10.28 6.50
CA LYS A 50 30.37 -10.00 5.18
C LYS A 50 30.19 -8.55 4.74
N TYR A 51 29.07 -7.93 5.08
CA TYR A 51 28.72 -6.58 4.68
C TYR A 51 28.55 -5.63 5.87
N ARG A 52 28.87 -4.34 5.65
CA ARG A 52 28.70 -3.28 6.65
C ARG A 52 27.23 -2.90 6.76
N ALA A 53 26.65 -2.99 7.96
CA ALA A 53 25.28 -2.52 8.22
C ALA A 53 25.06 -1.05 7.85
N GLY A 54 26.09 -0.19 8.01
CA GLY A 54 26.03 1.21 7.60
C GLY A 54 25.83 1.41 6.09
N ARG A 55 26.44 0.57 5.25
CA ARG A 55 26.24 0.62 3.79
C ARG A 55 24.83 0.20 3.41
N MET A 56 24.33 -0.88 4.01
CA MET A 56 22.95 -1.32 3.81
C MET A 56 21.96 -0.24 4.25
N LYS A 57 22.17 0.37 5.42
CA LYS A 57 21.35 1.49 5.91
C LYS A 57 21.35 2.67 4.92
N ALA A 58 22.51 3.07 4.42
CA ALA A 58 22.64 4.18 3.47
C ALA A 58 21.94 3.85 2.14
N ALA A 59 22.15 2.65 1.60
CA ALA A 59 21.51 2.21 0.37
C ALA A 59 19.98 2.17 0.49
N ILE A 60 19.46 1.57 1.57
CA ILE A 60 18.01 1.54 1.83
C ILE A 60 17.45 2.96 2.00
N ARG A 61 18.14 3.85 2.72
CA ARG A 61 17.68 5.25 2.85
C ARG A 61 17.58 5.93 1.50
N LYS A 62 18.57 5.74 0.61
CA LYS A 62 18.53 6.25 -0.77
C LYS A 62 17.36 5.67 -1.57
N VAL A 63 17.06 4.38 -1.42
CA VAL A 63 15.87 3.74 -2.02
C VAL A 63 14.58 4.38 -1.51
N VAL A 64 14.48 4.63 -0.21
CA VAL A 64 13.32 5.29 0.41
C VAL A 64 13.18 6.73 -0.08
N GLU A 65 14.28 7.47 -0.18
CA GLU A 65 14.32 8.83 -0.74
C GLU A 65 13.85 8.85 -2.20
N ASN A 66 14.31 7.91 -3.02
CA ASN A 66 13.90 7.78 -4.42
C ASN A 66 12.42 7.38 -4.57
N GLY A 67 11.87 6.61 -3.63
CA GLY A 67 10.50 6.10 -3.66
C GLY A 67 9.45 7.07 -3.16
N ALA A 68 9.77 7.77 -2.07
CA ALA A 68 8.81 8.58 -1.36
C ALA A 68 8.90 10.07 -1.72
N GLN A 69 9.45 10.42 -2.88
CA GLN A 69 9.61 11.82 -3.32
C GLN A 69 8.27 12.58 -3.30
N GLY A 70 7.18 11.96 -3.76
CA GLY A 70 5.85 12.57 -3.74
C GLY A 70 5.27 12.75 -2.33
N GLU A 71 5.61 11.89 -1.38
CA GLU A 71 5.21 12.04 0.03
C GLU A 71 6.05 13.12 0.72
N ARG A 72 7.37 13.17 0.45
CA ARG A 72 8.25 14.22 0.96
C ARG A 72 7.88 15.60 0.45
N ARG A 73 7.56 15.75 -0.84
CA ARG A 73 7.11 17.04 -1.40
C ARG A 73 5.82 17.57 -0.77
N ARG A 74 5.00 16.67 -0.20
CA ARG A 74 3.76 17.02 0.51
C ARG A 74 3.98 17.28 2.00
N ALA A 75 5.08 16.78 2.56
CA ALA A 75 5.45 17.04 3.93
C ALA A 75 6.27 18.33 3.97
N ASP A 76 5.84 19.32 4.75
CA ASP A 76 6.59 20.57 4.99
C ASP A 76 7.90 20.38 5.79
N ASP A 77 8.38 19.13 5.91
CA ASP A 77 9.59 18.73 6.61
C ASP A 77 10.37 17.70 5.77
N GLU A 78 11.39 18.17 5.06
CA GLU A 78 12.28 17.32 4.26
C GLU A 78 13.12 16.34 5.10
N THR A 79 13.25 16.59 6.40
CA THR A 79 14.03 15.77 7.33
C THR A 79 13.23 14.59 7.91
N ARG A 80 11.90 14.61 7.75
CA ARG A 80 11.00 13.59 8.26
C ARG A 80 11.28 12.23 7.63
N GLU A 81 11.58 11.23 8.48
CA GLU A 81 11.72 9.85 8.02
C GLU A 81 10.37 9.27 7.61
N ILE A 82 10.29 8.77 6.37
CA ILE A 82 9.10 8.11 5.83
C ILE A 82 8.81 6.82 6.61
N ARG A 83 7.56 6.67 7.03
CA ARG A 83 7.09 5.63 7.94
C ARG A 83 6.41 4.48 7.19
N LEU A 84 6.38 3.29 7.80
CA LEU A 84 5.66 2.14 7.23
C LEU A 84 4.15 2.38 7.21
N LYS A 85 3.58 2.91 8.30
CA LYS A 85 2.18 3.36 8.32
C LYS A 85 1.94 4.33 7.18
N ASN A 86 0.86 4.10 6.42
CA ASN A 86 0.46 4.95 5.31
C ASN A 86 -0.63 5.92 5.80
N GLU A 87 -0.56 7.17 5.38
CA GLU A 87 -1.59 8.17 5.68
C GLU A 87 -2.87 7.93 4.89
N ASN A 88 -2.77 7.28 3.74
CA ASN A 88 -3.91 6.83 2.94
C ASN A 88 -4.34 5.43 3.42
N PRO A 89 -5.48 5.31 4.14
CA PRO A 89 -5.95 4.02 4.66
C PRO A 89 -6.40 3.05 3.56
N ASP A 90 -6.69 3.55 2.35
CA ASP A 90 -7.05 2.71 1.21
C ASP A 90 -5.84 2.22 0.43
N ALA A 91 -4.63 2.71 0.72
CA ALA A 91 -3.40 2.28 0.07
C ALA A 91 -3.15 0.78 0.26
N CYS A 92 -2.25 0.23 -0.56
CA CYS A 92 -1.98 -1.20 -0.54
C CYS A 92 -1.38 -1.58 0.83
N HIS A 93 -2.09 -2.45 1.55
CA HIS A 93 -1.62 -3.04 2.79
C HIS A 93 -0.28 -3.73 2.56
N THR A 94 0.73 -3.38 3.36
CA THR A 94 2.10 -3.88 3.23
C THR A 94 2.46 -4.73 4.43
N ILE A 95 3.05 -5.90 4.20
CA ILE A 95 3.61 -6.78 5.24
C ILE A 95 5.08 -7.05 4.90
N ALA A 96 5.99 -6.74 5.83
CA ALA A 96 7.39 -7.15 5.75
C ALA A 96 7.70 -8.10 6.91
N VAL A 97 8.17 -9.31 6.59
CA VAL A 97 8.42 -10.36 7.58
C VAL A 97 9.86 -10.29 8.06
N ALA A 98 10.05 -10.30 9.38
CA ALA A 98 11.34 -10.48 10.03
C ALA A 98 11.27 -11.65 11.00
N HIS A 99 12.42 -12.12 11.48
CA HIS A 99 12.49 -13.12 12.55
C HIS A 99 13.08 -12.49 13.82
N GLY A 100 12.47 -12.76 14.98
CA GLY A 100 12.87 -12.23 16.28
C GLY A 100 11.72 -11.52 17.00
N GLY A 101 11.97 -10.30 17.49
CA GLY A 101 10.98 -9.57 18.27
C GLY A 101 10.73 -10.19 19.67
N PRO A 102 9.63 -9.80 20.34
CA PRO A 102 9.33 -10.26 21.70
C PRO A 102 9.19 -11.77 21.83
N ALA A 103 8.58 -12.42 20.83
CA ALA A 103 8.33 -13.86 20.84
C ALA A 103 9.50 -14.69 20.29
N GLY A 104 10.52 -14.06 19.67
CA GLY A 104 11.63 -14.77 19.05
C GLY A 104 11.26 -15.60 17.81
N THR A 105 10.11 -15.34 17.20
CA THR A 105 9.58 -16.08 16.04
C THR A 105 9.34 -15.15 14.85
N ASN A 106 8.47 -15.52 13.90
CA ASN A 106 8.10 -14.64 12.80
C ASN A 106 7.40 -13.38 13.34
N TYR A 107 7.88 -12.22 12.91
CA TYR A 107 7.33 -10.92 13.26
C TYR A 107 6.91 -10.19 11.99
N LEU A 108 5.62 -9.85 11.90
CA LEU A 108 5.04 -9.20 10.73
C LEU A 108 4.97 -7.69 11.00
N PHE A 109 5.80 -6.92 10.31
CA PHE A 109 5.67 -5.46 10.26
C PHE A 109 4.56 -5.09 9.27
N ARG A 110 3.51 -4.42 9.74
CA ARG A 110 2.30 -4.11 8.96
C ARG A 110 2.11 -2.60 8.80
N SER A 111 1.63 -2.19 7.63
CA SER A 111 1.19 -0.82 7.38
C SER A 111 -0.25 -0.53 7.80
N PHE A 112 -0.95 -1.54 8.33
CA PHE A 112 -2.37 -1.52 8.69
C PHE A 112 -2.57 -2.19 10.06
N ASP A 113 -3.69 -1.87 10.71
CA ASP A 113 -4.03 -2.42 12.01
C ASP A 113 -4.45 -3.88 11.87
N HIS A 114 -3.99 -4.73 12.78
CA HIS A 114 -4.41 -6.11 12.89
C HIS A 114 -5.18 -6.29 14.20
N PRO A 115 -6.47 -6.68 14.16
CA PRO A 115 -7.25 -6.88 15.36
C PRO A 115 -6.65 -8.01 16.20
N LYS A 116 -6.73 -7.85 17.52
CA LYS A 116 -6.48 -8.95 18.44
C LYS A 116 -7.63 -9.95 18.29
N PRO A 117 -7.36 -11.25 18.45
CA PRO A 117 -8.45 -12.23 18.46
C PRO A 117 -9.45 -11.89 19.58
N PRO A 118 -10.75 -12.17 19.41
CA PRO A 118 -11.74 -12.00 20.45
C PRO A 118 -11.34 -12.74 21.74
N LEU A 119 -11.70 -12.21 22.90
CA LEU A 119 -11.36 -12.83 24.20
C LEU A 119 -11.88 -14.28 24.35
N TYR A 120 -12.96 -14.61 23.64
CA TYR A 120 -13.59 -15.93 23.64
C TYR A 120 -13.12 -16.84 22.48
N ALA A 121 -12.16 -16.40 21.67
CA ALA A 121 -11.61 -17.24 20.61
C ALA A 121 -10.86 -18.44 21.22
N ARG A 122 -11.02 -19.62 20.60
CA ARG A 122 -10.30 -20.84 21.03
C ARG A 122 -8.79 -20.64 20.89
N GLU A 123 -7.99 -21.26 21.74
CA GLU A 123 -6.52 -21.13 21.71
C GLU A 123 -5.91 -21.48 20.35
N GLU A 124 -6.47 -22.46 19.65
CA GLU A 124 -6.05 -22.81 18.29
C GLU A 124 -6.20 -21.64 17.31
N HIS A 125 -7.25 -20.83 17.48
CA HIS A 125 -7.48 -19.64 16.66
C HIS A 125 -6.53 -18.53 17.08
N THR A 126 -6.37 -18.28 18.40
CA THR A 126 -5.49 -17.21 18.90
C THR A 126 -4.01 -17.44 18.55
N GLY A 127 -3.56 -18.70 18.56
CA GLY A 127 -2.18 -19.10 18.23
C GLY A 127 -1.75 -18.80 16.78
N THR A 128 -2.71 -18.54 15.88
CA THR A 128 -2.43 -18.19 14.48
C THR A 128 -2.23 -16.68 14.25
N HIS A 129 -2.57 -15.83 15.23
CA HIS A 129 -2.39 -14.38 15.13
C HIS A 129 -0.94 -14.00 15.42
N ASN A 130 -0.19 -13.63 14.37
CA ASN A 130 1.19 -13.20 14.55
C ASN A 130 1.25 -11.74 14.99
N ASN A 131 1.66 -11.49 16.23
CA ASN A 131 1.90 -10.15 16.78
C ASN A 131 0.80 -9.10 16.42
N PRO A 132 -0.50 -9.38 16.73
CA PRO A 132 -1.60 -8.46 16.40
C PRO A 132 -1.47 -7.13 17.16
N GLY A 133 -2.02 -6.07 16.59
CA GLY A 133 -1.91 -4.72 17.14
C GLY A 133 -2.02 -3.63 16.07
N PRO A 134 -1.84 -2.35 16.46
CA PRO A 134 -1.89 -1.24 15.53
C PRO A 134 -0.77 -1.32 14.47
N ALA A 135 -0.99 -0.65 13.35
CA ALA A 135 -0.01 -0.47 12.28
C ALA A 135 1.31 0.07 12.82
N HIS A 136 2.42 -0.46 12.33
CA HIS A 136 3.75 -0.06 12.81
C HIS A 136 4.13 1.32 12.28
N ASP A 137 4.25 2.29 13.19
CA ASP A 137 4.74 3.64 12.89
C ASP A 137 6.28 3.74 13.00
N LEU A 138 6.97 2.94 12.20
CA LEU A 138 8.43 2.87 12.17
C LEU A 138 8.99 3.36 10.84
N PRO A 139 10.18 3.99 10.83
CA PRO A 139 10.87 4.37 9.60
C PRO A 139 11.05 3.19 8.65
N LEU A 140 10.72 3.37 7.37
CA LEU A 140 10.80 2.33 6.34
C LEU A 140 12.17 1.66 6.30
N TRP A 141 13.24 2.43 6.46
CA TRP A 141 14.60 1.89 6.40
C TRP A 141 14.91 0.89 7.51
N LYS A 142 14.28 1.05 8.69
CA LYS A 142 14.45 0.09 9.81
C LYS A 142 13.77 -1.23 9.47
N ILE A 143 12.56 -1.17 8.91
CA ILE A 143 11.78 -2.34 8.51
C ILE A 143 12.47 -3.09 7.38
N ALA A 144 12.88 -2.36 6.35
CA ALA A 144 13.66 -2.89 5.23
C ALA A 144 14.95 -3.59 5.70
N ARG A 145 15.67 -3.00 6.66
CA ARG A 145 16.87 -3.65 7.23
C ARG A 145 16.49 -4.89 8.06
N ALA A 146 15.42 -4.85 8.84
CA ALA A 146 15.00 -5.97 9.67
C ALA A 146 14.65 -7.20 8.82
N THR A 147 13.83 -7.02 7.78
CA THR A 147 13.40 -8.12 6.91
C THR A 147 14.56 -8.75 6.13
N SER A 148 15.63 -8.00 5.84
CA SER A 148 16.76 -8.43 4.99
C SER A 148 18.08 -8.69 5.74
N ALA A 149 18.08 -8.74 7.08
CA ALA A 149 19.29 -8.89 7.89
C ALA A 149 19.79 -10.36 7.92
N ALA A 150 20.21 -10.87 6.76
CA ALA A 150 20.58 -12.27 6.59
C ALA A 150 21.79 -12.67 7.46
N PRO A 151 21.71 -13.77 8.23
CA PRO A 151 22.83 -14.26 9.04
C PRO A 151 24.10 -14.47 8.22
N GLY A 152 25.25 -14.08 8.78
CA GLY A 152 26.56 -14.15 8.09
C GLY A 152 26.81 -13.03 7.07
N TYR A 153 25.76 -12.50 6.44
CA TYR A 153 25.86 -11.35 5.54
C TYR A 153 25.79 -10.02 6.27
N PHE A 154 24.80 -9.88 7.15
CA PHE A 154 24.51 -8.64 7.87
C PHE A 154 24.39 -8.88 9.37
N SER A 155 24.64 -7.83 10.16
CA SER A 155 24.36 -7.87 11.59
C SER A 155 22.86 -7.69 11.86
N LYS A 156 22.37 -8.33 12.93
CA LYS A 156 21.03 -8.12 13.51
C LYS A 156 20.73 -6.65 13.79
N ILE A 157 19.46 -6.25 13.68
CA ILE A 157 18.98 -4.90 14.04
C ILE A 157 18.25 -4.92 15.38
N GLN A 158 18.42 -3.86 16.17
CA GLN A 158 17.60 -3.63 17.36
C GLN A 158 16.52 -2.59 17.06
N ILE A 159 15.27 -2.92 17.42
CA ILE A 159 14.11 -2.04 17.32
C ILE A 159 13.28 -2.22 18.59
N GLY A 160 13.03 -1.14 19.33
CA GLY A 160 12.20 -1.18 20.54
C GLY A 160 12.68 -2.19 21.60
N GLY A 161 13.99 -2.31 21.79
CA GLY A 161 14.57 -3.25 22.77
C GLY A 161 14.67 -4.71 22.31
N HIS A 162 14.12 -5.06 21.15
CA HIS A 162 14.17 -6.42 20.61
C HIS A 162 15.09 -6.54 19.40
N GLU A 163 15.62 -7.75 19.20
CA GLU A 163 16.49 -8.07 18.08
C GLU A 163 15.70 -8.68 16.92
N TYR A 164 16.06 -8.28 15.71
CA TYR A 164 15.48 -8.79 14.47
C TYR A 164 16.57 -9.22 13.49
N ARG A 165 16.25 -10.27 12.76
CA ARG A 165 17.03 -10.89 11.68
C ARG A 165 16.13 -11.10 10.47
N ASP A 166 16.75 -11.52 9.37
CA ASP A 166 16.03 -11.83 8.14
C ASP A 166 14.84 -12.76 8.37
N GLY A 167 13.69 -12.40 7.79
CA GLY A 167 12.47 -13.19 7.91
C GLY A 167 12.57 -14.56 7.24
N GLY A 168 13.58 -14.76 6.37
CA GLY A 168 13.86 -16.03 5.74
C GLY A 168 13.92 -17.15 6.78
N ILE A 169 14.59 -16.90 7.92
CA ILE A 169 14.85 -17.89 8.98
C ILE A 169 13.60 -18.68 9.39
N GLY A 170 12.41 -18.08 9.38
CA GLY A 170 11.17 -18.77 9.73
C GLY A 170 10.04 -18.69 8.68
N ALA A 171 10.18 -17.87 7.65
CA ALA A 171 9.14 -17.68 6.63
C ALA A 171 9.71 -17.16 5.30
N ASN A 172 10.55 -17.96 4.65
CA ASN A 172 11.12 -17.59 3.36
C ASN A 172 10.06 -17.42 2.25
N ASN A 173 8.97 -18.17 2.33
CA ASN A 173 7.75 -17.92 1.56
C ASN A 173 6.65 -17.35 2.48
N PRO A 174 6.37 -16.03 2.43
CA PRO A 174 5.39 -15.40 3.32
C PRO A 174 3.94 -15.63 2.87
N ALA A 175 3.67 -16.36 1.77
CA ALA A 175 2.31 -16.53 1.25
C ALA A 175 1.33 -17.13 2.27
N PRO A 176 1.66 -18.17 3.06
CA PRO A 176 0.75 -18.70 4.07
C PRO A 176 0.48 -17.68 5.19
N LEU A 177 1.53 -16.99 5.66
CA LEU A 177 1.38 -15.94 6.68
C LEU A 177 0.46 -14.83 6.18
N ALA A 178 0.70 -14.33 4.96
CA ALA A 178 -0.11 -13.28 4.35
C ALA A 178 -1.56 -13.73 4.09
N PHE A 179 -1.76 -14.98 3.69
CA PHE A 179 -3.09 -15.55 3.49
C PHE A 179 -3.88 -15.56 4.79
N THR A 180 -3.29 -16.09 5.87
CA THR A 180 -3.89 -16.10 7.20
C THR A 180 -4.15 -14.67 7.70
N ASP A 181 -3.15 -13.79 7.62
CA ASP A 181 -3.22 -12.41 8.10
C ASP A 181 -4.33 -11.61 7.41
N VAL A 182 -4.42 -11.73 6.09
CA VAL A 182 -5.47 -11.06 5.30
C VAL A 182 -6.85 -11.65 5.58
N SER A 183 -6.93 -12.96 5.83
CA SER A 183 -8.21 -13.59 6.18
C SER A 183 -8.72 -13.08 7.54
N GLN A 184 -7.83 -13.02 8.54
CA GLN A 184 -8.17 -12.57 9.90
C GLN A 184 -8.69 -11.14 9.96
N ILE A 185 -8.18 -10.21 9.13
CA ILE A 185 -8.69 -8.83 9.06
C ILE A 185 -10.00 -8.69 8.26
N HIS A 186 -10.48 -9.77 7.65
CA HIS A 186 -11.67 -9.79 6.80
C HIS A 186 -12.72 -10.80 7.30
N ASP A 187 -12.84 -10.95 8.62
CA ASP A 187 -13.81 -11.86 9.25
C ASP A 187 -13.61 -13.32 8.80
N ASP A 188 -12.33 -13.74 8.76
CA ASP A 188 -11.88 -15.05 8.27
C ASP A 188 -12.22 -15.36 6.80
N ARG A 189 -12.64 -14.35 6.02
CA ARG A 189 -12.87 -14.51 4.58
C ARG A 189 -11.54 -14.53 3.83
N PRO A 190 -11.25 -15.61 3.07
CA PRO A 190 -9.99 -15.75 2.37
C PRO A 190 -9.89 -14.79 1.17
N PRO A 191 -8.67 -14.39 0.79
CA PRO A 191 -8.47 -13.63 -0.44
C PRO A 191 -8.88 -14.46 -1.67
N ARG A 192 -9.55 -13.80 -2.63
CA ARG A 192 -10.01 -14.46 -3.88
C ARG A 192 -8.88 -14.87 -4.82
N ILE A 193 -7.79 -14.11 -4.85
CA ILE A 193 -6.60 -14.40 -5.66
C ILE A 193 -5.36 -14.26 -4.78
N VAL A 194 -4.50 -15.26 -4.84
CA VAL A 194 -3.19 -15.27 -4.21
C VAL A 194 -2.14 -15.44 -5.30
N LEU A 195 -1.24 -14.46 -5.43
CA LEU A 195 -0.09 -14.50 -6.32
C LEU A 195 1.19 -14.58 -5.49
N SER A 196 1.92 -15.69 -5.62
CA SER A 196 3.20 -15.93 -4.98
C SER A 196 4.31 -15.95 -6.03
N ILE A 197 5.33 -15.11 -5.85
CA ILE A 197 6.48 -15.00 -6.73
C ILE A 197 7.72 -15.41 -5.94
N GLY A 198 8.41 -16.47 -6.39
CA GLY A 198 9.65 -16.95 -5.81
C GLY A 198 10.88 -16.32 -6.46
N THR A 199 12.02 -16.41 -5.78
CA THR A 199 13.33 -15.91 -6.25
C THR A 199 14.19 -17.00 -6.86
N GLY A 200 13.58 -18.10 -7.31
CA GLY A 200 14.22 -19.25 -7.89
C GLY A 200 13.91 -20.55 -7.16
N GLU A 201 13.99 -21.66 -7.88
CA GLU A 201 14.11 -23.01 -7.31
C GLU A 201 15.41 -23.67 -7.80
N PRO A 202 16.02 -24.58 -7.02
CA PRO A 202 17.20 -25.32 -7.47
C PRO A 202 16.90 -26.14 -8.72
N GLU A 203 17.86 -26.35 -9.62
CA GLU A 203 17.65 -27.33 -10.69
C GLU A 203 17.40 -28.74 -10.12
N PRO A 204 16.53 -29.55 -10.75
CA PRO A 204 16.40 -30.95 -10.41
C PRO A 204 17.74 -31.66 -10.61
N ARG A 205 18.44 -31.97 -9.52
CA ARG A 205 19.67 -32.76 -9.61
C ARG A 205 19.30 -34.18 -10.03
N HIS A 206 19.71 -34.60 -11.22
CA HIS A 206 19.86 -36.02 -11.53
C HIS A 206 20.94 -36.57 -10.59
N VAL A 207 20.51 -37.25 -9.52
CA VAL A 207 21.42 -37.92 -8.60
C VAL A 207 21.96 -39.17 -9.30
N GLU A 208 23.05 -39.04 -10.04
CA GLU A 208 23.99 -40.15 -10.12
C GLU A 208 24.73 -40.20 -8.78
N ALA A 209 24.42 -41.23 -7.98
CA ALA A 209 25.10 -41.50 -6.74
C ALA A 209 26.58 -41.81 -6.99
N LYS A 210 27.42 -40.77 -7.03
CA LYS A 210 28.87 -40.94 -6.86
C LYS A 210 29.18 -40.82 -5.38
N GLU A 211 29.21 -41.96 -4.71
CA GLU A 211 29.94 -42.10 -3.45
C GLU A 211 31.39 -41.65 -3.67
N LYS A 212 31.76 -40.49 -3.12
CA LYS A 212 33.15 -40.14 -2.88
C LYS A 212 33.30 -39.84 -1.40
N GLY A 213 33.69 -40.88 -0.67
CA GLY A 213 34.19 -40.75 0.70
C GLY A 213 35.41 -39.84 0.72
N LEU A 214 35.27 -38.67 1.33
CA LEU A 214 36.37 -37.74 1.56
C LEU A 214 36.80 -37.84 3.03
N ARG A 215 37.78 -38.71 3.31
CA ARG A 215 38.59 -38.65 4.53
C ARG A 215 39.64 -37.56 4.34
N LEU A 216 39.46 -36.39 4.97
CA LEU A 216 40.54 -35.40 5.10
C LEU A 216 41.13 -35.44 6.51
N THR A 217 42.42 -35.76 6.57
CA THR A 217 43.34 -35.63 7.70
C THR A 217 43.51 -34.14 8.05
N PHE A 218 43.23 -33.78 9.31
CA PHE A 218 43.27 -32.41 9.81
C PHE A 218 44.59 -32.08 10.51
N ASN A 219 45.22 -30.99 10.09
CA ASN A 219 45.92 -30.08 11.00
C ASN A 219 46.00 -28.67 10.37
N LYS A 220 45.00 -27.80 10.65
CA LYS A 220 44.99 -26.33 10.53
C LYS A 220 43.65 -25.74 11.05
N PRO A 221 43.60 -24.47 11.49
CA PRO A 221 42.70 -23.99 12.55
C PRO A 221 41.18 -23.99 12.22
N PHE A 222 40.41 -24.52 13.16
CA PHE A 222 39.12 -25.21 13.00
C PHE A 222 37.86 -24.33 13.13
N GLY A 223 37.96 -23.00 13.20
CA GLY A 223 36.81 -22.12 13.49
C GLY A 223 36.05 -21.58 12.26
N TYR A 224 36.76 -21.26 11.18
CA TYR A 224 36.20 -20.49 10.06
C TYR A 224 35.36 -21.31 9.08
N PHE A 225 35.67 -22.60 8.93
CA PHE A 225 35.01 -23.49 7.97
C PHE A 225 33.60 -23.89 8.43
N LEU A 226 33.42 -24.14 9.73
CA LEU A 226 32.15 -24.55 10.33
C LEU A 226 31.08 -23.45 10.21
N ASP A 227 31.44 -22.18 10.36
CA ASP A 227 30.50 -21.06 10.24
C ASP A 227 30.01 -20.85 8.79
N TRP A 228 30.87 -21.09 7.79
CA TRP A 228 30.49 -21.01 6.38
C TRP A 228 29.54 -22.13 5.96
N VAL A 229 29.78 -23.36 6.44
CA VAL A 229 28.88 -24.50 6.21
C VAL A 229 27.49 -24.20 6.79
N LYS A 230 27.41 -23.66 8.01
CA LYS A 230 26.13 -23.27 8.64
C LYS A 230 25.35 -22.20 7.86
N ILE A 231 26.02 -21.26 7.20
CA ILE A 231 25.37 -20.25 6.36
C ILE A 231 24.81 -20.87 5.08
N VAL A 232 25.57 -21.77 4.44
CA VAL A 232 25.14 -22.48 3.22
C VAL A 232 23.97 -23.41 3.53
N ASP A 233 24.05 -24.19 4.61
CA ASP A 233 22.96 -25.05 5.07
C ASP A 233 21.72 -24.24 5.41
N ALA A 234 21.88 -23.08 6.08
CA ALA A 234 20.78 -22.17 6.32
C ALA A 234 20.13 -21.73 5.00
N LEU A 235 20.88 -21.22 4.03
CA LEU A 235 20.35 -20.80 2.73
C LEU A 235 19.67 -21.93 1.94
N ALA A 236 20.22 -23.14 1.97
CA ALA A 236 19.61 -24.31 1.34
C ALA A 236 18.28 -24.69 2.02
N ASN A 237 18.26 -24.71 3.36
CA ASN A 237 17.06 -24.97 4.15
C ASN A 237 15.96 -23.92 3.89
N LEU A 238 16.33 -22.66 3.64
CA LEU A 238 15.39 -21.60 3.27
C LEU A 238 14.70 -21.88 1.92
N ALA A 239 15.45 -22.34 0.92
CA ALA A 239 14.90 -22.68 -0.39
C ALA A 239 13.93 -23.86 -0.31
N THR A 240 14.29 -24.91 0.44
CA THR A 240 13.41 -26.08 0.65
C THR A 240 12.18 -25.75 1.49
N ASP A 241 12.30 -24.88 2.51
CA ASP A 241 11.15 -24.41 3.30
C ASP A 241 10.15 -23.62 2.43
N ALA A 242 10.63 -22.79 1.50
CA ALA A 242 9.76 -22.00 0.64
C ALA A 242 8.81 -22.85 -0.22
N GLU A 243 9.30 -23.96 -0.77
CA GLU A 243 8.50 -24.88 -1.57
C GLU A 243 7.58 -25.76 -0.71
N GLU A 244 8.01 -26.14 0.49
CA GLU A 244 7.14 -26.84 1.43
C GLU A 244 5.95 -25.96 1.87
N LYS A 245 6.20 -24.68 2.18
CA LYS A 245 5.16 -23.69 2.49
C LYS A 245 4.23 -23.46 1.30
N HIS A 246 4.77 -23.45 0.07
CA HIS A 246 3.96 -23.38 -1.14
C HIS A 246 3.01 -24.57 -1.24
N ARG A 247 3.52 -25.79 -1.07
CA ARG A 247 2.75 -27.04 -1.18
C ARG A 247 1.61 -27.09 -0.16
N LYS A 248 1.89 -26.79 1.10
CA LYS A 248 0.89 -26.74 2.18
C LYS A 248 -0.22 -25.74 1.89
N LEU A 249 0.11 -24.52 1.46
CA LEU A 249 -0.92 -23.53 1.10
C LEU A 249 -1.73 -23.96 -0.12
N ALA A 250 -1.09 -24.58 -1.12
CA ALA A 250 -1.78 -25.09 -2.30
C ALA A 250 -2.76 -26.22 -1.94
N GLU A 251 -2.38 -27.09 -1.01
CA GLU A 251 -3.23 -28.17 -0.47
C GLU A 251 -4.42 -27.61 0.30
N ASP A 252 -4.20 -26.67 1.23
CA ASP A 252 -5.28 -26.00 1.97
C ASP A 252 -6.28 -25.32 1.02
N ILE A 253 -5.79 -24.56 0.04
CA ILE A 253 -6.64 -23.90 -0.95
C ILE A 253 -7.41 -24.93 -1.80
N ARG A 254 -6.78 -26.03 -2.22
CA ARG A 254 -7.47 -27.10 -2.96
C ARG A 254 -8.58 -27.72 -2.13
N TRP A 255 -8.31 -27.99 -0.85
CA TRP A 255 -9.30 -28.56 0.06
C TRP A 255 -10.49 -27.61 0.28
N ARG A 256 -10.23 -26.32 0.55
CA ARG A 256 -11.28 -25.30 0.66
C ARG A 256 -12.12 -25.17 -0.60
N ASN A 257 -11.47 -25.19 -1.76
CA ASN A 257 -12.15 -25.10 -3.05
C ASN A 257 -12.97 -26.36 -3.37
N ALA A 258 -12.60 -27.54 -2.88
CA ALA A 258 -13.34 -28.77 -3.08
C ALA A 258 -14.70 -28.74 -2.37
N SER A 259 -14.79 -28.05 -1.23
CA SER A 259 -16.04 -27.83 -0.50
C SER A 259 -16.88 -26.65 -1.02
N CYS A 260 -16.35 -25.88 -1.98
CA CYS A 260 -17.00 -24.69 -2.51
C CYS A 260 -17.86 -25.03 -3.75
N GLN A 261 -19.18 -24.88 -3.62
CA GLN A 261 -20.13 -25.15 -4.71
C GLN A 261 -20.12 -24.06 -5.79
N ASN A 262 -19.85 -22.80 -5.41
CA ASN A 262 -19.84 -21.67 -6.32
C ASN A 262 -18.45 -21.45 -6.92
N GLU A 263 -18.30 -21.68 -8.22
CA GLU A 263 -17.02 -21.50 -8.93
C GLU A 263 -16.47 -20.07 -8.78
N SER A 264 -17.34 -19.07 -8.65
CA SER A 264 -16.94 -17.67 -8.52
C SER A 264 -16.31 -17.34 -7.16
N GLU A 265 -16.54 -18.16 -6.13
CA GLU A 265 -16.01 -18.01 -4.77
C GLU A 265 -14.71 -18.79 -4.55
N LYS A 266 -14.33 -19.67 -5.49
CA LYS A 266 -13.09 -20.44 -5.40
C LYS A 266 -11.86 -19.55 -5.41
N ILE A 267 -10.94 -19.83 -4.49
CA ILE A 267 -9.68 -19.14 -4.34
C ILE A 267 -8.75 -19.54 -5.48
N GLN A 268 -8.23 -18.55 -6.21
CA GLN A 268 -7.27 -18.77 -7.30
C GLN A 268 -5.85 -18.58 -6.77
N TYR A 269 -5.03 -19.62 -6.85
CA TYR A 269 -3.64 -19.56 -6.40
C TYR A 269 -2.66 -19.72 -7.56
N TYR A 270 -1.79 -18.72 -7.72
CA TYR A 270 -0.74 -18.69 -8.72
C TYR A 270 0.63 -18.61 -8.06
N ARG A 271 1.48 -19.59 -8.34
CA ARG A 271 2.91 -19.59 -8.00
C ARG A 271 3.74 -19.45 -9.27
N PHE A 272 4.64 -18.49 -9.30
CA PHE A 272 5.69 -18.39 -10.31
C PHE A 272 7.03 -18.48 -9.59
N ASN A 273 7.84 -19.46 -9.97
CA ASN A 273 9.19 -19.64 -9.45
C ASN A 273 10.07 -20.12 -10.59
N VAL A 274 11.24 -19.51 -10.75
CA VAL A 274 12.10 -19.73 -11.93
C VAL A 274 13.10 -20.85 -11.63
N PRO A 275 13.13 -21.96 -12.40
CA PRO A 275 14.13 -23.01 -12.21
C PRO A 275 15.57 -22.51 -12.41
N GLY A 276 16.50 -23.03 -11.61
CA GLY A 276 17.95 -22.80 -11.73
C GLY A 276 18.47 -21.46 -11.20
N ILE A 277 17.59 -20.49 -10.89
CA ILE A 277 18.02 -19.20 -10.32
C ILE A 277 18.50 -19.36 -8.87
N ALA A 278 18.01 -20.35 -8.12
CA ALA A 278 18.40 -20.53 -6.72
C ALA A 278 19.89 -20.91 -6.55
N ASP A 279 20.55 -21.40 -7.61
CA ASP A 279 21.98 -21.70 -7.60
C ASP A 279 22.86 -20.44 -7.66
N ILE A 280 22.29 -19.31 -8.09
CA ILE A 280 22.96 -18.00 -8.02
C ILE A 280 23.00 -17.56 -6.56
N LYS A 281 24.21 -17.43 -6.00
CA LYS A 281 24.39 -16.98 -4.61
C LYS A 281 23.67 -15.64 -4.36
N LEU A 282 23.05 -15.52 -3.20
CA LEU A 282 22.27 -14.34 -2.77
C LEU A 282 23.01 -13.01 -2.97
N ASP A 283 24.31 -12.99 -2.71
CA ASP A 283 25.14 -11.80 -2.79
C ASP A 283 26.05 -11.77 -4.03
N ASN A 284 25.73 -12.58 -5.05
CA ASN A 284 26.44 -12.54 -6.32
C ASN A 284 26.12 -11.22 -7.03
N TRP A 285 27.14 -10.37 -7.19
CA TRP A 285 27.01 -9.09 -7.89
C TRP A 285 28.22 -8.91 -8.79
N GLN A 286 28.13 -9.44 -10.01
CA GLN A 286 29.22 -9.47 -10.97
C GLN A 286 28.89 -8.71 -12.26
N PRO A 287 29.80 -7.90 -12.79
CA PRO A 287 30.99 -7.39 -12.10
C PRO A 287 30.61 -6.57 -10.85
N ARG A 288 31.54 -6.42 -9.90
CA ARG A 288 31.30 -5.73 -8.61
C ARG A 288 30.68 -4.34 -8.73
N LYS A 289 30.87 -3.68 -9.87
CA LYS A 289 30.21 -2.43 -10.23
C LYS A 289 29.22 -2.70 -11.35
N GLY A 290 27.94 -2.43 -11.11
CA GLY A 290 26.85 -2.58 -12.08
C GLY A 290 26.18 -3.95 -12.11
N GLY A 291 26.82 -5.04 -11.65
CA GLY A 291 26.17 -6.36 -11.53
C GLY A 291 25.63 -6.94 -12.84
N ALA A 292 26.16 -6.50 -13.99
CA ALA A 292 25.61 -6.77 -15.30
C ALA A 292 25.51 -8.27 -15.64
N GLU A 293 26.53 -9.07 -15.32
CA GLU A 293 26.55 -10.52 -15.58
C GLU A 293 25.53 -11.25 -14.72
N THR A 294 25.47 -10.95 -13.42
CA THR A 294 24.47 -11.56 -12.53
C THR A 294 23.05 -11.23 -12.99
N LYS A 295 22.78 -9.94 -13.28
CA LYS A 295 21.46 -9.51 -13.75
C LYS A 295 21.11 -10.15 -15.09
N LYS A 296 22.08 -10.30 -15.99
CA LYS A 296 21.88 -10.98 -17.29
C LYS A 296 21.52 -12.45 -17.07
N ALA A 297 22.25 -13.18 -16.23
CA ALA A 297 21.93 -14.57 -15.92
C ALA A 297 20.52 -14.75 -15.35
N ILE A 298 20.12 -13.88 -14.41
CA ILE A 298 18.76 -13.88 -13.84
C ILE A 298 17.71 -13.59 -14.93
N ARG A 299 17.96 -12.60 -15.80
CA ARG A 299 17.06 -12.25 -16.90
C ARG A 299 16.93 -13.38 -17.91
N ASP A 300 18.05 -13.90 -18.41
CA ASP A 300 18.06 -14.97 -19.41
C ASP A 300 17.29 -16.21 -18.90
N ALA A 301 17.49 -16.61 -17.64
CA ALA A 301 16.76 -17.72 -17.02
C ALA A 301 15.26 -17.40 -16.86
N THR A 302 14.92 -16.18 -16.47
CA THR A 302 13.51 -15.74 -16.35
C THR A 302 12.82 -15.71 -17.72
N ASP A 303 13.50 -15.19 -18.75
CA ASP A 303 12.97 -15.12 -20.11
C ASP A 303 12.74 -16.51 -20.68
N ALA A 304 13.67 -17.45 -20.47
CA ALA A 304 13.49 -18.85 -20.84
C ALA A 304 12.27 -19.47 -20.11
N TYR A 305 12.13 -19.21 -18.81
CA TYR A 305 10.98 -19.69 -18.04
C TYR A 305 9.64 -19.13 -18.56
N LEU A 306 9.61 -17.86 -18.94
CA LEU A 306 8.44 -17.18 -19.50
C LEU A 306 8.12 -17.60 -20.93
N GLN A 307 9.03 -18.27 -21.64
CA GLN A 307 8.77 -18.85 -22.96
C GLN A 307 8.04 -20.19 -22.89
N HIS A 308 8.02 -20.87 -21.75
CA HIS A 308 7.28 -22.13 -21.61
C HIS A 308 5.76 -21.91 -21.77
N ARG A 309 5.13 -22.73 -22.61
CA ARG A 309 3.70 -22.61 -22.96
C ARG A 309 2.78 -22.66 -21.73
N ASP A 310 3.07 -23.52 -20.77
CA ASP A 310 2.26 -23.64 -19.55
C ASP A 310 2.43 -22.42 -18.63
N THR A 311 3.65 -21.89 -18.51
CA THR A 311 3.93 -20.63 -17.80
C THR A 311 3.17 -19.48 -18.42
N GLN A 312 3.21 -19.33 -19.76
CA GLN A 312 2.47 -18.29 -20.47
C GLN A 312 0.97 -18.41 -20.26
N ARG A 313 0.41 -19.63 -20.39
CA ARG A 313 -1.03 -19.87 -20.17
C ARG A 313 -1.44 -19.46 -18.75
N LYS A 314 -0.64 -19.84 -17.75
CA LYS A 314 -0.88 -19.50 -16.33
C LYS A 314 -0.78 -18.00 -16.10
N LEU A 315 0.23 -17.34 -16.69
CA LEU A 315 0.44 -15.89 -16.58
C LEU A 315 -0.72 -15.09 -17.19
N ILE A 316 -1.13 -15.43 -18.41
CA ILE A 316 -2.26 -14.79 -19.10
C ILE A 316 -3.55 -14.97 -18.30
N LYS A 317 -3.79 -16.16 -17.76
CA LYS A 317 -4.97 -16.43 -16.91
C LYS A 317 -4.96 -15.56 -15.66
N CYS A 318 -3.83 -15.51 -14.95
CA CYS A 318 -3.66 -14.68 -13.76
C CYS A 318 -3.87 -13.18 -14.07
N ALA A 319 -3.20 -12.68 -15.11
CA ALA A 319 -3.30 -11.28 -15.52
C ALA A 319 -4.73 -10.89 -15.91
N THR A 320 -5.41 -11.73 -16.69
CA THR A 320 -6.81 -11.51 -17.10
C THR A 320 -7.73 -11.37 -15.89
N GLN A 321 -7.59 -12.25 -14.90
CA GLN A 321 -8.39 -12.20 -13.67
C GLN A 321 -8.08 -10.95 -12.84
N LEU A 322 -6.80 -10.58 -12.68
CA LEU A 322 -6.39 -9.37 -11.95
C LEU A 322 -6.92 -8.10 -12.63
N VAL A 323 -6.85 -8.01 -13.96
CA VAL A 323 -7.39 -6.88 -14.72
C VAL A 323 -8.91 -6.81 -14.61
N GLY A 324 -9.60 -7.96 -14.70
CA GLY A 324 -11.05 -8.03 -14.50
C GLY A 324 -11.48 -7.50 -13.14
N LEU A 325 -10.86 -7.97 -12.05
CA LEU A 325 -11.13 -7.48 -10.70
C LEU A 325 -10.78 -6.01 -10.53
N ARG A 326 -9.68 -5.54 -11.15
CA ARG A 326 -9.31 -4.12 -11.11
C ARG A 326 -10.38 -3.25 -11.79
N ARG A 327 -10.91 -3.67 -12.95
CA ARG A 327 -11.96 -2.92 -13.66
C ARG A 327 -13.23 -2.83 -12.84
N GLN A 328 -13.69 -3.95 -12.27
CA GLN A 328 -14.84 -3.97 -11.35
C GLN A 328 -14.62 -3.05 -10.13
N ARG A 329 -13.41 -3.02 -9.57
CA ARG A 329 -13.09 -2.10 -8.46
C ARG A 329 -13.02 -0.64 -8.91
N ALA A 330 -12.57 -0.37 -10.13
CA ALA A 330 -12.46 0.97 -10.68
C ALA A 330 -13.81 1.65 -10.92
N GLU A 331 -14.89 0.87 -10.98
CA GLU A 331 -16.27 1.38 -10.96
C GLU A 331 -16.67 1.95 -9.59
N SER A 332 -15.88 1.68 -8.53
CA SER A 332 -16.12 2.20 -7.18
C SER A 332 -15.21 3.39 -6.83
N GLU A 333 -15.74 4.32 -6.03
CA GLU A 333 -15.02 5.51 -5.54
C GLU A 333 -13.75 5.17 -4.75
N ARG A 334 -13.71 3.99 -4.11
CA ARG A 334 -12.57 3.50 -3.32
C ARG A 334 -11.31 3.39 -4.18
N TRP A 335 -11.44 3.02 -5.45
CA TRP A 335 -10.30 2.87 -6.35
C TRP A 335 -9.65 4.20 -6.72
N GLU A 336 -10.41 5.29 -6.75
CA GLU A 336 -9.88 6.63 -7.04
C GLU A 336 -8.93 7.11 -5.94
N ARG A 337 -9.30 6.84 -4.68
CA ARG A 337 -8.46 7.14 -3.51
C ARG A 337 -7.22 6.24 -3.47
N TYR A 338 -7.36 4.96 -3.82
CA TYR A 338 -6.24 4.02 -3.88
C TYR A 338 -5.22 4.35 -4.97
N ALA A 339 -5.68 4.52 -6.22
CA ALA A 339 -4.80 4.54 -7.39
C ALA A 339 -4.33 5.94 -7.79
N LYS A 340 -5.12 6.98 -7.50
CA LYS A 340 -4.87 8.35 -7.97
C LYS A 340 -4.70 9.35 -6.83
N HIS A 341 -4.76 8.91 -5.57
CA HIS A 341 -4.77 9.76 -4.37
C HIS A 341 -5.76 10.93 -4.48
N VAL A 342 -6.89 10.68 -5.16
CA VAL A 342 -7.86 11.73 -5.45
C VAL A 342 -8.36 12.34 -4.15
N VAL A 343 -8.30 13.66 -4.10
CA VAL A 343 -8.97 14.49 -3.10
C VAL A 343 -10.07 15.27 -3.80
N TYR A 344 -11.02 15.75 -3.02
CA TYR A 344 -12.18 16.46 -3.52
C TYR A 344 -12.16 17.90 -3.03
N PHE A 345 -12.67 18.84 -3.80
CA PHE A 345 -12.92 20.22 -3.40
C PHE A 345 -14.34 20.62 -3.82
N CYS A 346 -14.90 21.64 -3.19
CA CYS A 346 -16.19 22.16 -3.62
C CYS A 346 -16.01 22.98 -4.91
N PRO A 347 -16.69 22.63 -6.04
CA PRO A 347 -16.63 23.41 -7.28
C PRO A 347 -17.23 24.82 -7.20
N GLU A 348 -18.02 25.12 -6.16
CA GLU A 348 -18.70 26.41 -6.02
C GLU A 348 -17.72 27.52 -5.67
N LYS A 349 -17.77 28.62 -6.43
CA LYS A 349 -16.79 29.72 -6.35
C LYS A 349 -16.74 30.41 -4.98
N GLU A 350 -17.87 30.45 -4.28
CA GLU A 350 -18.03 31.14 -2.98
C GLU A 350 -18.08 30.15 -1.81
N CYS A 351 -17.56 28.92 -1.97
CA CYS A 351 -17.54 27.95 -0.90
C CYS A 351 -16.25 28.02 -0.07
N PRO A 352 -16.31 28.21 1.26
CA PRO A 352 -15.12 28.27 2.12
C PRO A 352 -14.48 26.89 2.37
N ALA A 353 -15.10 25.79 1.94
CA ALA A 353 -14.60 24.44 2.21
C ALA A 353 -13.40 24.10 1.32
N LEU A 354 -12.24 23.93 1.96
CA LEU A 354 -10.96 23.82 1.26
C LEU A 354 -10.67 22.45 0.62
N SER A 355 -11.22 21.35 1.17
CA SER A 355 -11.07 20.00 0.62
C SER A 355 -11.82 18.93 1.41
N PHE A 356 -12.14 17.83 0.75
CA PHE A 356 -12.71 16.61 1.32
C PHE A 356 -11.86 15.39 0.97
N LYS A 357 -11.76 14.45 1.92
CA LYS A 357 -11.00 13.20 1.74
C LYS A 357 -11.79 12.13 0.97
N THR A 358 -13.11 12.23 0.92
CA THR A 358 -14.00 11.26 0.28
C THR A 358 -15.05 11.97 -0.57
N ARG A 359 -15.53 11.27 -1.61
CA ARG A 359 -16.61 11.75 -2.47
C ARG A 359 -17.91 11.86 -1.68
N ASP A 360 -18.18 10.91 -0.79
CA ASP A 360 -19.28 10.98 0.18
C ASP A 360 -19.24 12.24 1.05
N ALA A 361 -18.06 12.65 1.54
CA ALA A 361 -17.96 13.87 2.33
C ALA A 361 -18.24 15.13 1.48
N LEU A 362 -17.82 15.14 0.21
CA LEU A 362 -18.18 16.21 -0.73
C LEU A 362 -19.70 16.18 -1.07
N ARG A 363 -20.28 14.99 -1.25
CA ARG A 363 -21.71 14.78 -1.50
C ARG A 363 -22.55 15.29 -0.33
N GLN A 364 -22.15 14.94 0.90
CA GLN A 364 -22.76 15.43 2.12
C GLN A 364 -22.64 16.96 2.23
N HIS A 365 -21.47 17.51 1.93
CA HIS A 365 -21.27 18.96 1.90
C HIS A 365 -22.17 19.68 0.88
N ALA A 366 -22.38 19.10 -0.30
CA ALA A 366 -23.27 19.65 -1.32
C ALA A 366 -24.71 19.79 -0.79
N ILE A 367 -25.17 18.80 -0.04
CA ILE A 367 -26.48 18.82 0.61
C ILE A 367 -26.47 19.89 1.73
N ASP A 368 -25.52 19.82 2.65
CA ASP A 368 -25.49 20.65 3.87
C ASP A 368 -25.29 22.14 3.61
N ARG A 369 -24.48 22.49 2.60
CA ARG A 369 -24.05 23.88 2.34
C ARG A 369 -24.64 24.49 1.08
N HIS A 370 -24.98 23.67 0.08
CA HIS A 370 -25.52 24.15 -1.18
C HIS A 370 -26.98 23.74 -1.40
N GLY A 371 -27.57 22.94 -0.49
CA GLY A 371 -28.97 22.53 -0.57
C GLY A 371 -29.26 21.64 -1.78
N TYR A 372 -28.27 20.86 -2.24
CA TYR A 372 -28.47 20.00 -3.41
C TYR A 372 -29.34 18.79 -3.06
N ILE A 373 -30.45 18.64 -3.76
CA ILE A 373 -31.44 17.57 -3.57
C ILE A 373 -31.25 16.51 -4.64
N LEU A 374 -31.20 15.24 -4.23
CA LEU A 374 -31.14 14.11 -5.15
C LEU A 374 -32.55 13.63 -5.56
N LYS A 375 -32.88 13.81 -6.84
CA LYS A 375 -34.02 13.18 -7.50
C LYS A 375 -33.62 11.78 -8.00
N VAL A 376 -34.33 10.75 -7.57
CA VAL A 376 -34.10 9.35 -7.95
C VAL A 376 -35.25 8.80 -8.80
N SER A 377 -34.91 8.06 -9.86
CA SER A 377 -35.89 7.32 -10.67
C SER A 377 -36.03 5.91 -10.09
N LEU A 378 -37.25 5.50 -9.75
CA LEU A 378 -37.53 4.14 -9.29
C LEU A 378 -38.04 3.33 -10.49
N ASP A 379 -37.16 2.55 -11.11
CA ASP A 379 -37.55 1.60 -12.16
C ASP A 379 -38.28 0.41 -11.52
N TYR A 380 -39.60 0.34 -11.75
CA TYR A 380 -40.48 -0.71 -11.24
C TYR A 380 -40.62 -1.83 -12.27
N ASP A 381 -40.21 -3.06 -11.92
CA ASP A 381 -40.29 -4.25 -12.78
C ASP A 381 -41.57 -5.09 -12.56
N GLY A 382 -42.52 -4.61 -11.74
CA GLY A 382 -43.80 -5.28 -11.54
C GLY A 382 -43.83 -6.40 -10.50
N LYS A 383 -42.69 -6.81 -9.91
CA LYS A 383 -42.60 -8.05 -9.12
C LYS A 383 -42.63 -7.89 -7.60
N ASN A 384 -42.43 -6.68 -7.07
CA ASN A 384 -42.45 -6.44 -5.62
C ASN A 384 -43.84 -5.93 -5.14
N PRO A 385 -44.62 -6.74 -4.39
CA PRO A 385 -45.97 -6.38 -3.96
C PRO A 385 -46.01 -5.19 -2.97
N HIS A 386 -44.88 -4.77 -2.38
CA HIS A 386 -44.82 -3.63 -1.48
C HIS A 386 -44.68 -2.26 -2.17
N CYS A 387 -44.47 -2.21 -3.50
CA CYS A 387 -44.21 -0.96 -4.25
C CYS A 387 -45.26 -0.65 -5.32
N ARG A 388 -46.52 -1.07 -5.11
CA ARG A 388 -47.60 -0.92 -6.11
C ARG A 388 -47.95 0.51 -6.52
N ASN A 389 -47.51 1.53 -5.77
CA ASN A 389 -47.80 2.96 -6.00
C ASN A 389 -46.54 3.84 -6.10
N ALA A 390 -45.34 3.28 -6.35
CA ALA A 390 -44.14 4.10 -6.46
C ALA A 390 -44.21 5.00 -7.71
N ALA A 391 -44.19 6.32 -7.52
CA ALA A 391 -44.06 7.28 -8.61
C ALA A 391 -42.76 7.00 -9.39
N LYS A 392 -42.78 7.16 -10.73
CA LYS A 392 -41.60 7.01 -11.59
C LYS A 392 -40.44 7.91 -11.13
N GLU A 393 -40.77 9.02 -10.48
CA GLU A 393 -39.83 9.97 -9.91
C GLU A 393 -40.07 10.08 -8.40
N ALA A 394 -39.01 9.96 -7.61
CA ALA A 394 -39.04 10.07 -6.16
C ALA A 394 -37.85 10.88 -5.63
N PHE A 395 -37.95 11.34 -4.40
CA PHE A 395 -36.91 12.08 -3.70
C PHE A 395 -36.40 11.24 -2.53
N ALA A 396 -35.08 11.20 -2.32
CA ALA A 396 -34.50 10.38 -1.27
C ALA A 396 -33.78 11.23 -0.23
N CYS A 397 -34.09 11.02 1.05
CA CYS A 397 -33.28 11.51 2.17
C CYS A 397 -32.30 10.41 2.60
N THR A 398 -31.02 10.72 2.59
CA THR A 398 -29.94 9.84 3.06
C THR A 398 -29.26 10.34 4.34
N TRP A 399 -29.75 11.42 4.94
CA TRP A 399 -29.21 11.93 6.21
C TRP A 399 -29.41 10.93 7.34
N GLN A 400 -28.37 10.76 8.15
CA GLN A 400 -28.43 9.89 9.32
C GLN A 400 -29.33 10.51 10.40
N HIS A 401 -30.27 9.73 10.88
CA HIS A 401 -31.02 10.01 12.10
C HIS A 401 -30.57 9.05 13.20
N GLU A 402 -30.13 9.61 14.33
CA GLU A 402 -29.98 8.87 15.60
C GLU A 402 -29.16 7.56 15.48
N GLY A 403 -28.13 7.55 14.64
CA GLY A 403 -27.23 6.41 14.48
C GLY A 403 -27.78 5.25 13.62
N GLN A 404 -28.93 5.41 12.96
CA GLN A 404 -29.43 4.44 11.98
C GLN A 404 -29.35 4.99 10.54
N GLN A 405 -28.76 4.21 9.63
CA GLN A 405 -28.82 4.43 8.19
C GLN A 405 -30.20 3.99 7.68
N ALA A 406 -31.15 4.92 7.63
CA ALA A 406 -32.44 4.68 6.98
C ALA A 406 -32.60 5.65 5.80
N VAL A 407 -32.71 5.11 4.59
CA VAL A 407 -33.07 5.90 3.41
C VAL A 407 -34.58 6.10 3.42
N ARG A 408 -35.03 7.35 3.49
CA ARG A 408 -36.46 7.68 3.34
C ARG A 408 -36.73 8.15 1.92
N ILE A 409 -37.78 7.60 1.31
CA ILE A 409 -38.20 7.93 -0.05
C ILE A 409 -39.52 8.70 0.02
N PHE A 410 -39.62 9.77 -0.75
CA PHE A 410 -40.78 10.65 -0.84
C PHE A 410 -41.29 10.67 -2.28
N THR A 411 -42.59 10.57 -2.44
CA THR A 411 -43.24 10.50 -3.76
C THR A 411 -43.52 11.87 -4.35
N THR A 412 -43.51 12.93 -3.53
CA THR A 412 -43.71 14.31 -3.98
C THR A 412 -42.59 15.22 -3.49
N GLU A 413 -42.32 16.27 -4.26
CA GLU A 413 -41.30 17.27 -3.92
C GLU A 413 -41.69 18.03 -2.64
N ALA A 414 -42.95 18.40 -2.49
CA ALA A 414 -43.44 19.16 -1.34
C ALA A 414 -43.25 18.41 0.00
N GLU A 415 -43.56 17.11 0.04
CA GLU A 415 -43.35 16.29 1.25
C GLU A 415 -41.87 16.19 1.63
N TYR A 416 -41.00 16.07 0.62
CA TYR A 416 -39.57 16.02 0.84
C TYR A 416 -39.00 17.34 1.34
N LEU A 417 -39.40 18.47 0.72
CA LEU A 417 -38.99 19.80 1.13
C LEU A 417 -39.43 20.12 2.56
N GLU A 418 -40.65 19.74 2.93
CA GLU A 418 -41.14 19.91 4.29
C GLU A 418 -40.34 19.03 5.27
N HIS A 419 -39.99 17.80 4.88
CA HIS A 419 -39.09 16.96 5.68
C HIS A 419 -37.72 17.61 5.90
N LEU A 420 -37.07 18.11 4.84
CA LEU A 420 -35.77 18.79 4.97
C LEU A 420 -35.86 20.05 5.85
N LYS A 421 -36.97 20.80 5.74
CA LYS A 421 -37.19 22.00 6.56
C LYS A 421 -37.41 21.66 8.03
N VAL A 422 -38.31 20.73 8.33
CA VAL A 422 -38.73 20.43 9.71
C VAL A 422 -37.68 19.60 10.43
N VAL A 423 -37.18 18.56 9.77
CA VAL A 423 -36.34 17.55 10.40
C VAL A 423 -34.87 17.94 10.36
N HIS A 424 -34.44 18.59 9.27
CA HIS A 424 -33.05 18.93 9.01
C HIS A 424 -32.75 20.43 9.15
N ARG A 425 -33.76 21.27 9.40
CA ARG A 425 -33.64 22.73 9.56
C ARG A 425 -32.90 23.39 8.40
N MET A 426 -33.00 22.82 7.19
CA MET A 426 -32.38 23.41 6.00
C MET A 426 -33.13 24.68 5.57
N ASN A 427 -32.38 25.74 5.30
CA ASN A 427 -32.85 26.96 4.66
C ASN A 427 -31.65 27.51 3.85
N PRO A 428 -31.63 27.39 2.51
CA PRO A 428 -32.52 28.12 1.58
C PRO A 428 -33.13 27.21 0.48
N THR A 429 -33.70 27.83 -0.57
CA THR A 429 -34.29 27.19 -1.77
C THR A 429 -33.34 26.12 -2.34
N PRO A 430 -33.68 24.83 -2.22
CA PRO A 430 -32.77 23.78 -2.61
C PRO A 430 -32.71 23.59 -4.12
N VAL A 431 -31.57 23.09 -4.61
CA VAL A 431 -31.35 22.82 -6.03
C VAL A 431 -31.62 21.35 -6.29
N ILE A 432 -32.69 21.05 -7.01
CA ILE A 432 -33.02 19.67 -7.37
C ILE A 432 -32.14 19.23 -8.53
N MET A 433 -31.41 18.15 -8.30
CA MET A 433 -30.49 17.54 -9.23
C MET A 433 -30.87 16.08 -9.42
N ASP A 434 -30.84 15.60 -10.66
CA ASP A 434 -30.86 14.16 -10.90
C ASP A 434 -29.52 13.52 -10.53
N VAL A 435 -29.50 12.19 -10.46
CA VAL A 435 -28.29 11.40 -10.15
C VAL A 435 -27.11 11.76 -11.06
N ARG A 436 -27.35 11.99 -12.37
CA ARG A 436 -26.27 12.31 -13.31
C ARG A 436 -25.70 13.70 -13.06
N ALA A 437 -26.54 14.67 -12.73
CA ALA A 437 -26.13 16.02 -12.45
C ALA A 437 -25.31 16.10 -11.16
N VAL A 438 -25.70 15.37 -10.10
CA VAL A 438 -24.92 15.27 -8.86
C VAL A 438 -23.56 14.63 -9.12
N GLU A 439 -23.51 13.52 -9.85
CA GLU A 439 -22.25 12.85 -10.17
C GLU A 439 -21.34 13.73 -11.04
N ALA A 440 -21.90 14.44 -12.02
CA ALA A 440 -21.14 15.40 -12.83
C ALA A 440 -20.58 16.56 -11.99
N TRP A 441 -21.32 17.05 -10.98
CA TRP A 441 -20.83 18.07 -10.06
C TRP A 441 -19.69 17.54 -9.18
N LEU A 442 -19.85 16.34 -8.61
CA LEU A 442 -18.81 15.67 -7.83
C LEU A 442 -17.53 15.43 -8.65
N ASP A 443 -17.68 15.09 -9.93
CA ASP A 443 -16.56 14.92 -10.86
C ASP A 443 -15.80 16.22 -11.14
N ARG A 444 -16.47 17.38 -11.18
CA ARG A 444 -15.78 18.67 -11.26
C ARG A 444 -14.95 18.98 -10.02
N GLY A 445 -15.37 18.47 -8.87
CA GLY A 445 -14.66 18.60 -7.59
C GLY A 445 -13.47 17.66 -7.45
N ARG A 446 -13.26 16.73 -8.40
CA ARG A 446 -12.20 15.74 -8.37
C ARG A 446 -10.85 16.36 -8.71
N THR A 447 -9.86 16.19 -7.84
CA THR A 447 -8.50 16.70 -8.10
C THR A 447 -7.42 15.84 -7.42
N THR A 448 -6.16 16.20 -7.63
CA THR A 448 -4.99 15.62 -6.95
C THR A 448 -4.50 16.56 -5.85
N PRO A 449 -3.82 16.07 -4.81
CA PRO A 449 -3.26 16.91 -3.74
C PRO A 449 -2.35 18.02 -4.29
N GLU A 450 -1.56 17.72 -5.32
CA GLU A 450 -0.65 18.67 -5.97
C GLU A 450 -1.42 19.80 -6.67
N GLN A 451 -2.44 19.45 -7.46
CA GLN A 451 -3.28 20.44 -8.14
C GLN A 451 -4.09 21.29 -7.16
N LEU A 452 -4.55 20.69 -6.07
CA LEU A 452 -5.23 21.42 -5.00
C LEU A 452 -4.29 22.41 -4.30
N ALA A 453 -3.04 22.02 -4.05
CA ALA A 453 -2.03 22.91 -3.47
C ALA A 453 -1.72 24.10 -4.39
N VAL A 454 -1.65 23.88 -5.70
CA VAL A 454 -1.52 24.98 -6.70
C VAL A 454 -2.73 25.89 -6.64
N LYS A 455 -3.96 25.34 -6.71
CA LYS A 455 -5.20 26.14 -6.62
C LYS A 455 -5.26 26.99 -5.36
N ARG A 456 -4.87 26.45 -4.19
CA ARG A 456 -4.86 27.20 -2.92
C ARG A 456 -3.90 28.38 -2.96
N ARG A 457 -2.74 28.23 -3.60
CA ARG A 457 -1.77 29.33 -3.78
C ARG A 457 -2.31 30.42 -4.69
N GLU A 458 -3.05 30.05 -5.73
CA GLU A 458 -3.73 31.00 -6.62
C GLU A 458 -4.86 31.75 -5.92
N THR A 459 -5.65 31.09 -5.05
CA THR A 459 -6.72 31.75 -4.28
C THR A 459 -6.17 32.68 -3.19
N THR A 460 -5.07 32.31 -2.54
CA THR A 460 -4.44 33.17 -1.52
C THR A 460 -3.71 34.37 -2.15
N GLY A 461 -2.99 34.18 -3.25
CA GLY A 461 -2.36 35.29 -3.98
C GLY A 461 -3.36 36.24 -4.65
N SER A 462 -4.57 35.77 -4.98
CA SER A 462 -5.66 36.64 -5.49
C SER A 462 -6.44 37.36 -4.38
N GLN A 463 -6.35 36.90 -3.12
CA GLN A 463 -6.86 37.65 -1.97
C GLN A 463 -5.86 38.73 -1.53
N GLU A 464 -4.56 38.42 -1.48
CA GLU A 464 -3.52 39.42 -1.16
C GLU A 464 -3.46 40.56 -2.20
N SER A 465 -3.59 40.25 -3.50
CA SER A 465 -3.65 41.29 -4.54
C SER A 465 -4.94 42.11 -4.54
N ARG A 466 -6.06 41.54 -4.08
CA ARG A 466 -7.32 42.28 -3.89
C ARG A 466 -7.27 43.20 -2.68
N GLU A 467 -6.62 42.78 -1.60
CA GLU A 467 -6.40 43.64 -0.42
C GLU A 467 -5.44 44.79 -0.75
N GLU A 468 -4.41 44.55 -1.58
CA GLU A 468 -3.51 45.61 -2.07
C GLU A 468 -4.21 46.60 -3.04
N ASP A 469 -5.10 46.13 -3.91
CA ASP A 469 -5.89 46.99 -4.81
C ASP A 469 -6.97 47.79 -4.06
N GLU A 470 -7.62 47.23 -3.04
CA GLU A 470 -8.57 47.95 -2.19
C GLU A 470 -7.88 49.00 -1.30
N ASP A 471 -6.66 48.75 -0.83
CA ASP A 471 -5.84 49.74 -0.11
C ASP A 471 -5.35 50.89 -1.02
N LEU A 472 -5.13 50.61 -2.31
CA LEU A 472 -4.77 51.62 -3.32
C LEU A 472 -5.98 52.50 -3.70
N GLU A 473 -7.16 51.92 -3.94
CA GLU A 473 -8.39 52.68 -4.21
C GLU A 473 -8.87 53.47 -2.98
N GLY A 474 -8.67 52.95 -1.77
CA GLY A 474 -8.93 53.65 -0.51
C GLY A 474 -8.03 54.88 -0.30
N ARG A 475 -6.76 54.79 -0.73
CA ARG A 475 -5.81 55.90 -0.69
C ARG A 475 -6.10 56.98 -1.73
N GLU A 476 -6.50 56.61 -2.95
CA GLU A 476 -6.88 57.59 -3.99
C GLU A 476 -8.15 58.38 -3.63
N LYS A 477 -9.15 57.76 -2.99
CA LYS A 477 -10.33 58.49 -2.48
C LYS A 477 -10.00 59.45 -1.33
N SER A 478 -9.06 59.10 -0.44
CA SER A 478 -8.64 59.99 0.66
C SER A 478 -7.87 61.23 0.18
N LEU A 479 -7.18 61.15 -0.97
CA LEU A 479 -6.42 62.26 -1.56
C LEU A 479 -7.30 63.26 -2.34
N LEU A 480 -8.50 62.84 -2.77
CA LEU A 480 -9.45 63.71 -3.47
C LEU A 480 -10.36 64.50 -2.52
N ASP A 481 -10.67 63.97 -1.33
CA ASP A 481 -11.48 64.67 -0.32
C ASP A 481 -10.67 65.63 0.59
N GLY A 482 -9.33 65.52 0.58
CA GLY A 482 -8.44 66.34 1.43
C GLY A 482 -8.09 67.75 0.93
N ARG A 483 -8.65 68.22 -0.20
CA ARG A 483 -8.29 69.53 -0.81
C ARG A 483 -9.26 70.67 -0.54
N SER A 484 -10.14 70.56 0.46
CA SER A 484 -11.14 71.60 0.76
C SER A 484 -11.21 72.02 2.23
N SER A 485 -10.07 72.20 2.90
CA SER A 485 -9.98 73.15 4.03
C SER A 485 -8.55 73.19 4.55
N GLU A 486 -7.90 74.34 4.39
CA GLU A 486 -7.05 75.00 5.40
C GLU A 486 -6.16 76.05 4.71
N GLY A 487 -6.57 77.29 4.83
CA GLY A 487 -5.82 78.46 4.39
C GLY A 487 -6.34 79.69 5.12
N GLY A 488 -5.94 79.86 6.38
CA GLY A 488 -6.50 80.90 7.23
C GLY A 488 -5.75 81.17 8.54
N SER A 489 -4.58 81.81 8.41
CA SER A 489 -4.08 82.89 9.29
C SER A 489 -3.39 82.55 10.62
N ARG A 490 -2.11 82.97 10.73
CA ARG A 490 -1.57 84.10 11.55
C ARG A 490 -0.04 83.92 11.76
N VAL A 491 0.85 84.90 11.92
CA VAL A 491 0.95 86.39 11.86
C VAL A 491 2.45 86.70 11.94
N SER A 492 2.95 87.60 11.09
CA SER A 492 3.88 88.72 11.39
C SER A 492 4.42 89.30 10.09
#